data_AF-A0A536XA02-F1
#
_entry.id   AF-A0A536XA02-F1
#
_cell.length_a   1.000
_cell.length_b   1.000
_cell.length_c   1.000
_cell.angle_alpha   90.00
_cell.angle_beta   90.00
_cell.angle_gamma   90.00
#
_symmetry.space_group_name_H-M   'P 1'
#
loop_
_entity.id
_entity.type
_entity.pdbx_description
1 polymer ?
#
loop_
_entity_poly.entity_id
_entity_poly.type
_entity_poly.pdbx_seq_one_letter_code
_entity_poly.pdbx_strand_id
1 'polypeptide(L)'
;MSATQNGTKPYYYVPQPSHWPITGSCALLLMATGAATWFNAYAVGPWLVLAGFAVLLTMIFGWFGRVIDESEHRLYNKKVDLSFRWGMTWFIFSEVMFFAAFFGALFYVRNLSVPDLGDLEQKLLWPDYTAASPTNGPYLKEAFTPMRAIGIPLLNTILLVTSGGTITVAHYALKEGRRGALKLWLFLTIVLGVTFIGFQAFEYTHAYSALNLKLSSGVYGSTFFMLTGFH
;
A
#
# COMPACT_ATOMS: atom_id res chain seq x y z
N MET A 1 -10.53 30.44 -22.30
CA MET A 1 -11.11 30.45 -23.65
C MET A 1 -10.18 29.67 -24.57
N SER A 2 -10.50 28.41 -24.90
CA SER A 2 -9.74 27.64 -25.89
C SER A 2 -10.47 27.79 -27.22
N ALA A 3 -9.80 28.36 -28.21
CA ALA A 3 -10.34 28.54 -29.55
C ALA A 3 -10.57 27.15 -30.18
N THR A 4 -11.83 26.77 -30.34
CA THR A 4 -12.23 25.68 -31.23
C THR A 4 -11.98 26.13 -32.66
N GLN A 5 -10.84 25.75 -33.24
CA GLN A 5 -10.71 25.73 -34.69
C GLN A 5 -11.56 24.57 -35.22
N ASN A 6 -12.58 24.91 -35.99
CA ASN A 6 -13.41 23.95 -36.70
C ASN A 6 -12.55 23.13 -37.68
N GLY A 7 -12.58 21.80 -37.54
CA GLY A 7 -12.10 20.87 -38.58
C GLY A 7 -10.83 20.06 -38.27
N THR A 8 -10.12 20.33 -37.18
CA THR A 8 -8.95 19.52 -36.76
C THR A 8 -9.16 18.94 -35.37
N LYS A 9 -8.86 17.65 -35.20
CA LYS A 9 -8.91 17.01 -33.87
C LYS A 9 -7.98 17.77 -32.93
N PRO A 10 -8.42 18.11 -31.71
CA PRO A 10 -7.61 18.89 -30.78
C PRO A 10 -6.28 18.18 -30.47
N TYR A 11 -5.21 18.96 -30.35
CA TYR A 11 -3.84 18.49 -30.11
C TYR A 11 -3.73 17.62 -28.84
N TYR A 12 -4.52 17.95 -27.81
CA TYR A 12 -4.60 17.26 -26.54
C TYR A 12 -6.05 17.31 -26.04
N TYR A 13 -6.53 16.23 -25.42
CA TYR A 13 -7.87 16.22 -24.82
C TYR A 13 -7.85 17.01 -23.52
N VAL A 14 -8.76 17.97 -23.39
CA VAL A 14 -8.96 18.74 -22.16
C VAL A 14 -10.31 18.34 -21.58
N PRO A 15 -10.34 17.69 -20.40
CA PRO A 15 -11.59 17.30 -19.76
C PRO A 15 -12.46 18.51 -19.41
N GLN A 16 -13.77 18.29 -19.36
CA GLN A 16 -14.72 19.27 -18.81
C GLN A 16 -14.55 19.39 -17.29
N PRO A 17 -15.03 20.49 -16.67
CA PRO A 17 -15.02 20.64 -15.22
C PRO A 17 -15.63 19.43 -14.51
N SER A 18 -14.99 19.00 -13.42
CA SER A 18 -15.37 17.83 -12.65
C SER A 18 -15.47 18.16 -11.16
N HIS A 19 -16.50 17.63 -10.50
CA HIS A 19 -16.71 17.78 -9.05
C HIS A 19 -16.01 16.69 -8.23
N TRP A 20 -15.44 15.67 -8.88
CA TRP A 20 -14.74 14.59 -8.19
C TRP A 20 -13.55 15.05 -7.34
N PRO A 21 -12.73 16.05 -7.75
CA PRO A 21 -11.66 16.58 -6.90
C PRO A 21 -12.18 17.12 -5.56
N ILE A 22 -13.24 17.94 -5.56
CA ILE A 22 -13.77 18.50 -4.31
C ILE A 22 -14.44 17.43 -3.44
N THR A 23 -15.09 16.44 -4.07
CA THR A 23 -15.65 15.28 -3.36
C THR A 23 -14.54 14.50 -2.65
N GLY A 24 -13.41 14.28 -3.33
CA GLY A 24 -12.21 13.65 -2.75
C GLY A 24 -11.63 14.46 -1.59
N SER A 25 -11.49 15.78 -1.75
CA SER A 25 -11.03 16.67 -0.67
C SER A 25 -11.95 16.60 0.57
N CYS A 26 -13.27 16.58 0.38
CA CYS A 26 -14.22 16.39 1.46
C CYS A 26 -14.07 15.03 2.14
N ALA A 27 -13.87 13.96 1.37
CA ALA A 27 -13.63 12.62 1.92
C ALA A 27 -12.36 12.60 2.80
N LEU A 28 -11.25 13.14 2.29
CA LEU A 28 -9.97 13.19 3.01
C LEU A 28 -10.08 14.07 4.28
N LEU A 29 -10.80 15.19 4.21
CA LEU A 29 -11.04 16.03 5.38
C LEU A 29 -11.83 15.30 6.46
N LEU A 30 -12.91 14.61 6.09
CA LEU A 30 -13.72 13.80 7.01
C LEU A 30 -12.89 12.68 7.63
N MET A 31 -12.08 11.98 6.84
CA MET A 31 -11.21 10.91 7.35
C MET A 31 -10.14 11.45 8.30
N ALA A 32 -9.46 12.55 7.95
CA ALA A 32 -8.40 13.12 8.77
C ALA A 32 -8.94 13.66 10.11
N THR A 33 -10.03 14.43 10.06
CA THR A 33 -10.70 14.94 11.28
C THR A 33 -11.35 13.82 12.09
N GLY A 34 -11.93 12.82 11.43
CA GLY A 34 -12.48 11.62 12.08
C GLY A 34 -11.39 10.83 12.81
N ALA A 35 -10.24 10.59 12.18
CA ALA A 35 -9.12 9.89 12.81
C ALA A 35 -8.56 10.67 14.01
N ALA A 36 -8.38 11.99 13.85
CA ALA A 36 -7.91 12.85 14.95
C ALA A 36 -8.88 12.80 16.15
N THR A 37 -10.18 12.92 15.92
CA THR A 37 -11.19 12.87 16.99
C THR A 37 -11.33 11.47 17.60
N TRP A 38 -11.21 10.41 16.79
CA TRP A 38 -11.22 9.02 17.28
C TRP A 38 -10.03 8.74 18.19
N PHE A 39 -8.81 9.13 17.80
CA PHE A 39 -7.63 8.95 18.66
C PHE A 39 -7.70 9.74 19.97
N ASN A 40 -8.50 10.80 20.01
CA ASN A 40 -8.77 11.58 21.22
C ASN A 40 -10.05 11.11 21.97
N ALA A 41 -10.52 9.89 21.70
CA ALA A 41 -11.65 9.25 22.37
C ALA A 41 -13.00 9.97 22.26
N TYR A 42 -13.19 10.83 21.24
CA TYR A 42 -14.50 11.41 20.95
C TYR A 42 -15.38 10.41 20.18
N ALA A 43 -16.60 10.19 20.67
CA ALA A 43 -17.54 9.22 20.12
C ALA A 43 -17.91 9.46 18.64
N VAL A 44 -17.76 10.69 18.14
CA VAL A 44 -18.04 11.06 16.74
C VAL A 44 -16.97 10.57 15.76
N GLY A 45 -15.75 10.30 16.23
CA GLY A 45 -14.59 9.99 15.39
C GLY A 45 -14.79 8.80 14.44
N PRO A 46 -15.18 7.61 14.94
CA PRO A 46 -15.43 6.45 14.07
C PRO A 46 -16.47 6.72 12.97
N TRP A 47 -17.54 7.45 13.30
CA TRP A 47 -18.60 7.79 12.34
C TRP A 47 -18.11 8.73 11.25
N LEU A 48 -17.27 9.72 11.59
CA LEU A 48 -16.65 10.61 10.61
C LEU A 48 -15.69 9.85 9.68
N VAL A 49 -14.90 8.92 10.21
CA VAL A 49 -14.02 8.07 9.40
C VAL A 49 -14.85 7.20 8.44
N LEU A 50 -15.91 6.54 8.93
CA LEU A 50 -16.79 5.73 8.09
C LEU A 50 -17.49 6.57 7.00
N ALA A 51 -17.98 7.76 7.35
CA ALA A 51 -18.56 8.69 6.38
C ALA A 51 -17.53 9.12 5.33
N GLY A 52 -16.31 9.45 5.75
CA GLY A 52 -15.20 9.77 4.87
C GLY A 52 -14.87 8.64 3.90
N PHE A 53 -14.79 7.39 4.38
CA PHE A 53 -14.60 6.21 3.52
C PHE A 53 -15.74 6.02 2.52
N ALA A 54 -17.00 6.22 2.93
CA ALA A 54 -18.13 6.13 2.03
C ALA A 54 -18.05 7.19 0.91
N VAL A 55 -17.72 8.44 1.24
CA VAL A 55 -17.52 9.52 0.25
C VAL A 55 -16.30 9.24 -0.64
N LEU A 56 -15.22 8.67 -0.10
CA LEU A 56 -14.06 8.30 -0.89
C LEU A 56 -14.39 7.21 -1.90
N LEU A 57 -15.14 6.18 -1.50
CA LEU A 57 -15.56 5.10 -2.39
C LEU A 57 -16.46 5.63 -3.51
N THR A 58 -17.46 6.47 -3.19
CA THR A 58 -18.32 7.06 -4.23
C THR A 58 -17.52 7.90 -5.22
N MET A 59 -16.53 8.66 -4.73
CA MET A 59 -15.61 9.41 -5.56
C MET A 59 -14.77 8.49 -6.46
N ILE A 60 -14.17 7.42 -5.93
CA ILE A 60 -13.34 6.49 -6.72
C ILE A 60 -14.17 5.83 -7.82
N PHE A 61 -15.34 5.26 -7.47
CA PHE A 61 -16.21 4.62 -8.46
C PHE A 61 -16.70 5.61 -9.53
N GLY A 62 -17.10 6.81 -9.10
CA GLY A 62 -17.61 7.84 -10.01
C GLY A 62 -16.54 8.46 -10.91
N TRP A 63 -15.36 8.75 -10.36
CA TRP A 63 -14.25 9.33 -11.13
C TRP A 63 -13.67 8.29 -12.09
N PHE A 64 -13.33 7.09 -11.63
CA PHE A 64 -12.83 6.05 -12.53
C PHE A 64 -13.86 5.64 -13.58
N GLY A 65 -15.15 5.59 -13.23
CA GLY A 65 -16.22 5.39 -14.20
C GLY A 65 -16.20 6.44 -15.31
N ARG A 66 -16.00 7.73 -14.99
CA ARG A 66 -15.87 8.80 -16.00
C ARG A 66 -14.61 8.65 -16.85
N VAL A 67 -13.48 8.28 -16.27
CA VAL A 67 -12.23 8.05 -17.03
C VAL A 67 -12.40 6.89 -18.01
N ILE A 68 -13.07 5.81 -17.60
CA ILE A 68 -13.38 4.67 -18.47
C ILE A 68 -14.32 5.09 -19.59
N ASP A 69 -15.39 5.82 -19.26
CA ASP A 69 -16.36 6.33 -20.25
C ASP A 69 -15.69 7.24 -21.30
N GLU A 70 -14.85 8.18 -20.87
CA GLU A 70 -14.07 9.05 -21.77
C GLU A 70 -13.11 8.24 -22.67
N SER A 71 -12.53 7.17 -22.13
CA SER A 71 -11.63 6.26 -22.88
C SER A 71 -12.39 5.48 -23.95
N GLU A 72 -13.53 4.88 -23.61
CA GLU A 72 -14.37 4.09 -24.54
C GLU A 72 -14.99 4.97 -25.64
N HIS A 73 -15.31 6.24 -25.33
CA HIS A 73 -15.71 7.24 -26.32
C HIS A 73 -14.55 7.74 -27.21
N ARG A 74 -13.35 7.16 -27.08
CA ARG A 74 -12.15 7.47 -27.88
C ARG A 74 -11.75 8.94 -27.85
N LEU A 75 -12.00 9.60 -26.71
CA LEU A 75 -11.60 11.00 -26.51
C LEU A 75 -10.07 11.12 -26.29
N TYR A 76 -9.43 10.04 -25.84
CA TYR A 76 -7.99 10.00 -25.60
C TYR A 76 -7.19 9.71 -26.88
N ASN A 77 -6.23 10.58 -27.16
CA ASN A 77 -5.27 10.39 -28.26
C ASN A 77 -3.95 9.79 -27.73
N LYS A 78 -3.00 9.46 -28.62
CA LYS A 78 -1.70 8.87 -28.25
C LYS A 78 -0.89 9.71 -27.25
N LYS A 79 -1.08 11.04 -27.23
CA LYS A 79 -0.37 11.92 -26.29
C LYS A 79 -0.95 11.79 -24.88
N VAL A 80 -2.27 11.68 -24.77
CA VAL A 80 -2.94 11.42 -23.48
C VAL A 80 -2.55 10.04 -22.94
N ASP A 81 -2.48 9.00 -23.79
CA ASP A 81 -1.97 7.68 -23.39
C ASP A 81 -0.54 7.75 -22.85
N LEU A 82 0.35 8.50 -23.52
CA LEU A 82 1.71 8.73 -23.04
C LEU A 82 1.74 9.45 -21.69
N SER A 83 0.90 10.47 -21.49
CA SER A 83 0.76 11.17 -20.21
C SER A 83 0.30 10.23 -19.09
N PHE A 84 -0.67 9.34 -19.34
CA PHE A 84 -1.11 8.35 -18.35
C PHE A 84 0.00 7.40 -17.94
N ARG A 85 0.82 6.93 -18.90
CA ARG A 85 1.96 6.06 -18.60
C ARG A 85 3.00 6.78 -17.75
N TRP A 86 3.36 8.02 -18.09
CA TRP A 86 4.27 8.82 -17.27
C TRP A 86 3.70 9.11 -15.88
N GLY A 87 2.42 9.43 -15.78
CA GLY A 87 1.73 9.60 -14.50
C GLY A 87 1.82 8.35 -13.63
N MET A 88 1.54 7.17 -14.20
CA MET A 88 1.67 5.90 -13.48
C MET A 88 3.12 5.59 -13.09
N THR A 89 4.10 5.87 -13.96
CA THR A 89 5.53 5.71 -13.62
C THR A 89 5.94 6.59 -12.45
N TRP A 90 5.54 7.87 -12.44
CA TRP A 90 5.86 8.78 -11.34
C TRP A 90 5.15 8.40 -10.05
N PHE A 91 3.91 7.92 -10.15
CA PHE A 91 3.18 7.37 -9.00
C PHE A 91 3.88 6.13 -8.43
N ILE A 92 4.24 5.14 -9.25
CA ILE A 92 5.00 3.97 -8.78
C ILE A 92 6.34 4.40 -8.17
N PHE A 93 7.02 5.38 -8.77
CA PHE A 93 8.26 5.90 -8.22
C PHE A 93 8.05 6.56 -6.84
N SER A 94 6.96 7.31 -6.63
CA SER A 94 6.66 7.87 -5.30
C SER A 94 6.36 6.78 -4.26
N GLU A 95 5.66 5.71 -4.63
CA GLU A 95 5.44 4.56 -3.75
C GLU A 95 6.75 3.85 -3.39
N VAL A 96 7.66 3.68 -4.35
CA VAL A 96 9.01 3.14 -4.09
C VAL A 96 9.78 4.01 -3.10
N MET A 97 9.74 5.35 -3.25
CA MET A 97 10.38 6.27 -2.32
C MET A 97 9.73 6.26 -0.93
N PHE A 98 8.41 6.10 -0.86
CA PHE A 98 7.69 5.90 0.40
C PHE A 98 8.18 4.65 1.13
N PHE A 99 8.28 3.49 0.47
CA PHE A 99 8.86 2.28 1.06
C PHE A 99 10.36 2.41 1.37
N ALA A 100 11.12 3.15 0.55
CA ALA A 100 12.53 3.41 0.82
C ALA A 100 12.75 4.13 2.16
N ALA A 101 11.82 5.00 2.59
CA ALA A 101 11.88 5.61 3.91
C ALA A 101 11.73 4.58 5.04
N PHE A 102 10.80 3.63 4.92
CA PHE A 102 10.63 2.56 5.92
C PHE A 102 11.81 1.58 5.94
N PHE A 103 12.35 1.21 4.78
CA PHE A 103 13.58 0.40 4.72
C PHE A 103 14.78 1.17 5.28
N GLY A 104 14.85 2.48 5.06
CA GLY A 104 15.84 3.36 5.69
C GLY A 104 15.72 3.37 7.22
N ALA A 105 14.50 3.44 7.76
CA ALA A 105 14.27 3.32 9.19
C ALA A 105 14.68 1.94 9.73
N LEU A 106 14.34 0.85 9.04
CA LEU A 106 14.78 -0.50 9.41
C LEU A 106 16.30 -0.63 9.38
N PHE A 107 16.95 -0.08 8.36
CA PHE A 107 18.42 -0.06 8.24
C PHE A 107 19.05 0.71 9.39
N TYR A 108 18.54 1.91 9.69
CA TYR A 108 19.02 2.76 10.78
C TYR A 108 18.89 2.05 12.13
N VAL A 109 17.73 1.46 12.42
CA VAL A 109 17.50 0.70 13.65
C VAL A 109 18.47 -0.47 13.76
N ARG A 110 18.58 -1.28 12.70
CA ARG A 110 19.33 -2.54 12.75
C ARG A 110 20.85 -2.35 12.78
N ASN A 111 21.38 -1.38 12.05
CA ASN A 111 22.82 -1.24 11.82
C ASN A 111 23.47 -0.10 12.61
N LEU A 112 22.69 0.83 13.17
CA LEU A 112 23.21 1.97 13.93
C LEU A 112 22.64 1.97 15.35
N SER A 113 21.33 2.19 15.50
CA SER A 113 20.73 2.39 16.82
C SER A 113 20.84 1.17 17.75
N VAL A 114 20.58 -0.05 17.29
CA VAL A 114 20.68 -1.26 18.14
C VAL A 114 22.11 -1.54 18.59
N PRO A 115 23.13 -1.51 17.71
CA PRO A 115 24.53 -1.58 18.12
C PRO A 115 24.94 -0.50 19.13
N ASP A 116 24.63 0.78 18.87
CA ASP A 116 25.01 1.90 19.74
C ASP A 116 24.44 1.74 21.16
N LEU A 117 23.20 1.22 21.28
CA LEU A 117 22.57 0.93 22.59
C LEU A 117 23.29 -0.18 23.38
N GLY A 118 24.07 -1.03 22.72
CA GLY A 118 24.85 -2.10 23.36
C GLY A 118 26.25 -1.70 23.80
N ASP A 119 26.69 -0.49 23.45
CA ASP A 119 28.02 0.01 23.77
C ASP A 119 28.23 0.19 25.28
N LEU A 120 29.50 0.15 25.69
CA LEU A 120 29.91 0.25 27.09
C LEU A 120 29.39 1.52 27.78
N GLU A 121 29.30 2.64 27.04
CA GLU A 121 28.78 3.90 27.57
C GLU A 121 27.29 3.80 27.93
N GLN A 122 26.50 3.10 27.11
CA GLN A 122 25.06 2.95 27.30
C GLN A 122 24.69 1.92 28.35
N LYS A 123 25.63 1.02 28.74
CA LYS A 123 25.43 0.08 29.85
C LYS A 123 25.22 0.74 31.21
N LEU A 124 25.63 2.01 31.37
CA LEU A 124 25.31 2.77 32.58
C LEU A 124 23.80 3.04 32.69
N LEU A 125 23.13 3.24 31.55
CA LEU A 125 21.68 3.49 31.49
C LEU A 125 20.89 2.18 31.41
N TRP A 126 21.39 1.20 30.64
CA TRP A 126 20.72 -0.08 30.43
C TRP A 126 21.67 -1.27 30.66
N PRO A 127 21.94 -1.65 31.92
CA PRO A 127 22.95 -2.66 32.26
C PRO A 127 22.64 -4.04 31.68
N ASP A 128 21.35 -4.40 31.61
CA ASP A 128 20.88 -5.72 31.19
C ASP A 128 20.58 -5.80 29.69
N TYR A 129 20.73 -4.70 28.95
CA TYR A 129 20.44 -4.68 27.53
C TYR A 129 21.56 -5.37 26.73
N THR A 130 21.15 -6.19 25.76
CA THR A 130 22.07 -6.82 24.81
C THR A 130 21.69 -6.39 23.40
N ALA A 131 22.68 -5.91 22.65
CA ALA A 131 22.51 -5.56 21.24
C ALA A 131 22.37 -6.83 20.40
N ALA A 132 21.17 -7.39 20.38
CA ALA A 132 20.76 -8.45 19.48
C ALA A 132 19.64 -7.94 18.57
N SER A 133 19.56 -8.47 17.35
CA SER A 133 18.43 -8.21 16.46
C SER A 133 17.84 -9.56 16.06
N PRO A 134 16.51 -9.75 16.15
CA PRO A 134 15.48 -8.79 16.58
C PRO A 134 15.50 -8.43 18.07
N THR A 135 15.04 -7.22 18.42
CA THR A 135 14.92 -6.74 19.82
C THR A 135 13.66 -5.89 20.02
N ASN A 136 13.10 -5.95 21.23
CA ASN A 136 12.01 -5.10 21.71
C ASN A 136 12.53 -3.80 22.38
N GLY A 137 13.86 -3.62 22.42
CA GLY A 137 14.52 -2.46 23.03
C GLY A 137 14.77 -2.62 24.53
N PRO A 138 15.44 -1.63 25.17
CA PRO A 138 15.89 -1.76 26.55
C PRO A 138 14.78 -1.67 27.62
N TYR A 139 13.61 -1.13 27.27
CA TYR A 139 12.52 -0.89 28.21
C TYR A 139 11.57 -2.08 28.37
N LEU A 140 11.41 -2.87 27.31
CA LEU A 140 10.41 -3.94 27.27
C LEU A 140 11.05 -5.25 27.71
N LYS A 141 10.44 -5.90 28.71
CA LYS A 141 10.92 -7.19 29.25
C LYS A 141 10.13 -8.39 28.73
N GLU A 142 8.98 -8.16 28.11
CA GLU A 142 8.19 -9.23 27.52
C GLU A 142 8.90 -9.83 26.30
N ALA A 143 9.20 -11.13 26.38
CA ALA A 143 9.76 -11.87 25.27
C ALA A 143 8.74 -11.99 24.13
N PHE A 144 9.25 -11.96 22.90
CA PHE A 144 8.50 -12.28 21.69
C PHE A 144 9.37 -13.19 20.81
N THR A 145 8.72 -13.94 19.93
CA THR A 145 9.41 -14.75 18.92
C THR A 145 9.32 -14.05 17.57
N PRO A 146 10.44 -13.75 16.90
CA PRO A 146 10.42 -13.16 15.57
C PRO A 146 9.75 -14.08 14.54
N MET A 147 9.10 -13.48 13.53
CA MET A 147 8.54 -14.25 12.43
C MET A 147 9.67 -14.86 11.59
N ARG A 148 9.59 -16.17 11.35
CA ARG A 148 10.59 -16.88 10.53
C ARG A 148 10.29 -16.69 9.05
N ALA A 149 11.34 -16.44 8.26
CA ALA A 149 11.20 -16.30 6.81
C ALA A 149 10.75 -17.59 6.10
N ILE A 150 11.10 -18.76 6.66
CA ILE A 150 10.65 -20.07 6.15
C ILE A 150 9.28 -20.38 6.76
N GLY A 151 8.33 -20.74 5.89
CA GLY A 151 6.94 -21.01 6.27
C GLY A 151 6.00 -20.13 5.45
N ILE A 152 5.13 -19.39 6.13
CA ILE A 152 4.10 -18.56 5.50
C ILE A 152 4.71 -17.42 4.65
N PRO A 153 5.74 -16.67 5.10
CA PRO A 153 6.38 -15.66 4.24
C PRO A 153 6.94 -16.21 2.93
N LEU A 154 7.56 -17.40 2.97
CA LEU A 154 8.06 -18.06 1.77
C LEU A 154 6.92 -18.47 0.83
N LEU A 155 5.83 -19.02 1.38
CA LEU A 155 4.64 -19.34 0.59
C LEU A 155 4.06 -18.08 -0.07
N ASN A 156 3.96 -16.98 0.68
CA ASN A 156 3.49 -15.70 0.16
C ASN A 156 4.39 -15.15 -0.97
N THR A 157 5.72 -15.30 -0.84
CA THR A 157 6.65 -14.99 -1.94
C THR A 157 6.35 -15.82 -3.19
N ILE A 158 6.15 -17.14 -3.02
CA ILE A 158 5.83 -18.03 -4.15
C ILE A 158 4.50 -17.63 -4.79
N LEU A 159 3.48 -17.28 -4.01
CA LEU A 159 2.18 -16.83 -4.52
C LEU A 159 2.30 -15.55 -5.37
N LEU A 160 3.05 -14.55 -4.90
CA LEU A 160 3.25 -13.29 -5.63
C LEU A 160 4.10 -13.46 -6.90
N VAL A 161 5.16 -14.26 -6.85
CA VAL A 161 5.96 -14.54 -8.06
C VAL A 161 5.13 -15.33 -9.08
N THR A 162 4.34 -16.29 -8.62
CA THR A 162 3.44 -17.06 -9.49
C THR A 162 2.36 -16.16 -10.10
N SER A 163 1.77 -15.24 -9.33
CA SER A 163 0.77 -14.30 -9.84
C SER A 163 1.36 -13.32 -10.87
N GLY A 164 2.62 -12.92 -10.69
CA GLY A 164 3.41 -12.20 -11.71
C GLY A 164 3.55 -12.97 -13.02
N GLY A 165 3.75 -14.29 -12.94
CA GLY A 165 3.71 -15.19 -14.09
C GLY A 165 2.35 -15.23 -14.76
N THR A 166 1.26 -15.42 -13.99
CA THR A 166 -0.09 -15.52 -14.55
C THR A 166 -0.55 -14.22 -15.23
N ILE A 167 -0.24 -13.05 -14.66
CA ILE A 167 -0.60 -11.76 -15.29
C ILE A 167 0.21 -11.51 -16.56
N THR A 168 1.46 -11.98 -16.62
CA THR A 168 2.29 -11.88 -17.83
C THR A 168 1.68 -12.71 -18.96
N VAL A 169 1.23 -13.93 -18.67
CA VAL A 169 0.52 -14.77 -19.66
C VAL A 169 -0.80 -14.13 -20.09
N ALA A 170 -1.55 -13.53 -19.15
CA ALA A 170 -2.77 -12.78 -19.47
C ALA A 170 -2.48 -11.62 -20.45
N HIS A 171 -1.39 -10.89 -20.24
CA HIS A 171 -0.97 -9.81 -21.14
C HIS A 171 -0.63 -10.28 -22.55
N TYR A 172 0.07 -11.41 -22.70
CA TYR A 172 0.32 -12.00 -24.03
C TYR A 172 -0.98 -12.46 -24.70
N ALA A 173 -1.90 -13.08 -23.94
CA ALA A 173 -3.21 -13.45 -24.46
C ALA A 173 -4.03 -12.23 -24.92
N LEU A 174 -3.91 -11.08 -24.23
CA LEU A 174 -4.53 -9.82 -24.66
C LEU A 174 -3.95 -9.35 -26.00
N LYS A 175 -2.62 -9.34 -26.15
CA LYS A 175 -1.94 -8.93 -27.40
C LYS A 175 -2.32 -9.79 -28.60
N GLU A 176 -2.55 -11.08 -28.38
CA GLU A 176 -2.94 -12.04 -29.42
C GLU A 176 -4.46 -12.10 -29.65
N GLY A 177 -5.25 -11.28 -28.95
CA GLY A 177 -6.72 -11.26 -29.09
C GLY A 177 -7.44 -12.48 -28.49
N ARG A 178 -6.75 -13.33 -27.71
CA ARG A 178 -7.30 -14.54 -27.09
C ARG A 178 -8.08 -14.21 -25.81
N ARG A 179 -9.31 -13.69 -25.97
CA ARG A 179 -10.16 -13.24 -24.84
C ARG A 179 -10.45 -14.30 -23.78
N GLY A 180 -10.65 -15.57 -24.18
CA GLY A 180 -10.90 -16.66 -23.22
C GLY A 180 -9.72 -16.88 -22.29
N ALA A 181 -8.51 -16.98 -22.86
CA ALA A 181 -7.26 -17.15 -22.12
C ALA A 181 -6.97 -15.92 -21.24
N LEU A 182 -7.14 -14.69 -21.76
CA LEU A 182 -6.98 -13.46 -20.97
C LEU A 182 -7.83 -13.50 -19.69
N LYS A 183 -9.13 -13.78 -19.82
CA LYS A 183 -10.04 -13.82 -18.65
C LYS A 183 -9.63 -14.89 -17.64
N LEU A 184 -9.26 -16.08 -18.10
CA LEU A 184 -8.83 -17.17 -17.23
C LEU A 184 -7.57 -16.80 -16.44
N TRP A 185 -6.51 -16.35 -17.12
CA TRP A 185 -5.24 -16.03 -16.49
C TRP A 185 -5.34 -14.81 -15.57
N LEU A 186 -6.15 -13.81 -15.94
CA LEU A 186 -6.45 -12.68 -15.06
C LEU A 186 -7.20 -13.12 -13.80
N PHE A 187 -8.20 -13.99 -13.94
CA PHE A 187 -8.92 -14.56 -12.80
C PHE A 187 -7.98 -15.33 -11.86
N LEU A 188 -7.10 -16.19 -12.40
CA LEU A 188 -6.10 -16.90 -11.59
C LEU A 188 -5.17 -15.94 -10.84
N THR A 189 -4.75 -14.85 -11.48
CA THR A 189 -3.95 -13.79 -10.83
C THR A 189 -4.68 -13.21 -9.61
N ILE A 190 -5.97 -12.88 -9.77
CA ILE A 190 -6.80 -12.33 -8.68
C ILE A 190 -6.95 -13.35 -7.55
N VAL A 191 -7.22 -14.62 -7.87
CA VAL A 191 -7.35 -15.69 -6.86
C VAL A 191 -6.05 -15.85 -6.05
N LEU A 192 -4.89 -15.83 -6.71
CA LEU A 192 -3.59 -15.87 -6.03
C LEU A 192 -3.38 -14.66 -5.12
N GLY A 193 -3.76 -13.45 -5.57
CA GLY A 193 -3.68 -12.23 -4.76
C GLY A 193 -4.59 -12.27 -3.53
N VAL A 194 -5.84 -12.72 -3.67
CA VAL A 194 -6.76 -12.90 -2.53
C VAL A 194 -6.24 -13.96 -1.56
N THR A 195 -5.65 -15.04 -2.09
CA THR A 195 -5.04 -16.10 -1.27
C THR A 195 -3.85 -15.56 -0.47
N PHE A 196 -3.00 -14.72 -1.08
CA PHE A 196 -1.91 -14.02 -0.40
C PHE A 196 -2.44 -13.16 0.76
N ILE A 197 -3.48 -12.35 0.53
CA ILE A 197 -4.10 -11.53 1.60
C ILE A 197 -4.62 -12.41 2.75
N GLY A 198 -5.25 -13.54 2.43
CA GLY A 198 -5.73 -14.51 3.43
C GLY A 198 -4.61 -15.08 4.30
N PHE A 199 -3.49 -15.50 3.68
CA PHE A 199 -2.32 -15.97 4.42
C PHE A 199 -1.64 -14.87 5.23
N GLN A 200 -1.61 -13.63 4.73
CA GLN A 200 -1.08 -12.48 5.46
C GLN A 200 -1.92 -12.18 6.72
N ALA A 201 -3.25 -12.22 6.60
CA ALA A 201 -4.14 -12.06 7.73
C ALA A 201 -3.94 -13.18 8.77
N PHE A 202 -3.81 -14.43 8.31
CA PHE A 202 -3.50 -15.56 9.19
C PHE A 202 -2.15 -15.37 9.89
N GLU A 203 -1.11 -14.97 9.16
CA GLU A 203 0.21 -14.69 9.72
C GLU A 203 0.15 -13.64 10.84
N TYR A 204 -0.62 -12.57 10.65
CA TYR A 204 -0.81 -11.55 11.68
C TYR A 204 -1.52 -12.10 12.92
N THR A 205 -2.58 -12.91 12.74
CA THR A 205 -3.23 -13.54 13.89
C THR A 205 -2.29 -14.47 14.65
N HIS A 206 -1.43 -15.23 13.95
CA HIS A 206 -0.42 -16.09 14.56
C HIS A 206 0.67 -15.28 15.28
N ALA A 207 1.13 -14.18 14.68
CA ALA A 207 2.11 -13.28 15.28
C ALA A 207 1.62 -12.73 16.62
N TYR A 208 0.37 -12.24 16.67
CA TYR A 208 -0.22 -11.68 17.89
C TYR A 208 -0.50 -12.74 18.97
N SER A 209 -1.04 -13.90 18.58
CA SER A 209 -1.53 -14.90 19.54
C SER A 209 -0.47 -15.88 20.03
N ALA A 210 0.41 -16.37 19.15
CA ALA A 210 1.37 -17.43 19.47
C ALA A 210 2.79 -16.92 19.69
N LEU A 211 3.18 -15.84 19.00
CA LEU A 211 4.55 -15.33 19.04
C LEU A 211 4.75 -14.14 19.98
N ASN A 212 3.65 -13.59 20.54
CA ASN A 212 3.64 -12.32 21.27
C ASN A 212 4.29 -11.16 20.48
N LEU A 213 4.26 -11.24 19.14
CA LEU A 213 4.74 -10.22 18.23
C LEU A 213 3.59 -9.27 17.90
N LYS A 214 3.61 -8.09 18.51
CA LYS A 214 2.57 -7.06 18.44
C LYS A 214 3.18 -5.75 17.92
N LEU A 215 2.34 -4.80 17.52
CA LEU A 215 2.76 -3.41 17.25
C LEU A 215 3.51 -2.79 18.44
N SER A 216 3.19 -3.22 19.67
CA SER A 216 3.82 -2.78 20.90
C SER A 216 5.08 -3.57 21.30
N SER A 217 5.53 -4.57 20.53
CA SER A 217 6.72 -5.37 20.83
C SER A 217 8.02 -4.64 20.48
N GLY A 218 8.08 -3.36 20.81
CA GLY A 218 9.22 -2.47 20.57
C GLY A 218 9.46 -2.18 19.08
N VAL A 219 10.70 -1.79 18.78
CA VAL A 219 11.09 -1.31 17.44
C VAL A 219 10.99 -2.38 16.36
N TYR A 220 11.23 -3.66 16.69
CA TYR A 220 11.05 -4.74 15.72
C TYR A 220 9.57 -4.94 15.37
N GLY A 221 8.69 -5.04 16.37
CA GLY A 221 7.26 -5.21 16.14
C GLY A 221 6.65 -4.06 15.35
N SER A 222 6.96 -2.82 15.71
CA SER A 222 6.45 -1.64 15.02
C SER A 222 6.93 -1.57 13.57
N THR A 223 8.23 -1.76 13.31
CA THR A 223 8.77 -1.73 11.94
C THR A 223 8.27 -2.89 11.09
N PHE A 224 8.13 -4.09 11.66
CA PHE A 224 7.56 -5.26 11.00
C PHE A 224 6.14 -4.97 10.49
N PHE A 225 5.19 -4.65 11.39
CA PHE A 225 3.80 -4.45 11.01
C PHE A 225 3.58 -3.20 10.14
N MET A 226 4.40 -2.16 10.29
CA MET A 226 4.33 -1.00 9.40
C MET A 226 4.78 -1.37 7.98
N LEU A 227 5.93 -2.02 7.81
CA LEU A 227 6.43 -2.43 6.50
C LEU A 227 5.48 -3.41 5.80
N THR A 228 5.10 -4.49 6.48
CA THR A 228 4.26 -5.53 5.87
C THR A 228 2.79 -5.15 5.81
N GLY A 229 2.33 -4.18 6.62
CA GLY A 229 0.95 -3.72 6.64
C GLY A 229 0.65 -2.66 5.56
N PHE A 230 1.65 -1.83 5.21
CA PHE A 230 1.54 -0.92 4.08
C PHE A 230 1.67 -1.61 2.72
N HIS A 231 2.46 -2.69 2.66
CA HIS A 231 2.62 -3.52 1.46
C HIS A 231 1.36 -4.34 1.18
#